data_AF-A0A920B274-F1
#
_entry.id   AF-A0A920B274-F1
#
_cell.length_a   1.000
_cell.length_b   1.000
_cell.length_c   1.000
_cell.angle_alpha   90.00
_cell.angle_beta   90.00
_cell.angle_gamma   90.00
#
_symmetry.space_group_name_H-M   'P 1'
#
loop_
_entity.id
_entity.type
_entity.pdbx_description
1 polymer ?
#
loop_
_entity_poly.entity_id
_entity_poly.type
_entity_poly.pdbx_seq_one_letter_code
_entity_poly.pdbx_strand_id
1 'polypeptide(L)'
;MPARVLLFTLLFAAPLVARADDLIELLQQRNCPDCRLADVDLVHADLRDADLQRAQLQRANLGQARLDGADLRQSNLQFTNLRGASLRGADLRGSTLYGTDLRQADLSGAQLDNGALEQAYWQGAQGISAGVRSHAALHNAGVTAAENGQWKRAETLFSAAITVEPERATELGSAGVVPRRTGEHQGRLQGSGLCR
;
A
#
# COMPACT_ATOMS: atom_id res chain seq x y z
N MET A 1 -24.56 -46.49 -39.54
CA MET A 1 -23.30 -45.79 -39.85
C MET A 1 -23.59 -44.89 -41.05
N PRO A 2 -23.44 -43.55 -40.94
CA PRO A 2 -22.12 -42.94 -40.97
C PRO A 2 -21.85 -41.78 -39.97
N ALA A 3 -20.56 -41.53 -39.83
CA ALA A 3 -19.85 -40.27 -39.56
C ALA A 3 -20.11 -39.52 -38.24
N ARG A 4 -19.16 -39.73 -37.32
CA ARG A 4 -18.93 -39.03 -36.06
C ARG A 4 -18.66 -37.53 -36.30
N VAL A 5 -19.38 -36.72 -35.52
CA VAL A 5 -19.10 -35.32 -35.24
C VAL A 5 -17.75 -35.21 -34.51
N LEU A 6 -16.81 -34.47 -35.09
CA LEU A 6 -15.60 -34.01 -34.40
C LEU A 6 -15.59 -32.49 -34.47
N LEU A 7 -16.36 -31.89 -33.57
CA LEU A 7 -16.30 -30.48 -33.26
C LEU A 7 -15.08 -30.26 -32.35
N PHE A 8 -13.90 -30.09 -32.96
CA PHE A 8 -12.73 -29.61 -32.23
C PHE A 8 -12.83 -28.09 -32.11
N THR A 9 -13.63 -27.62 -31.14
CA THR A 9 -13.50 -26.25 -30.65
C THR A 9 -12.15 -26.16 -29.95
N LEU A 10 -11.17 -25.64 -30.68
CA LEU A 10 -9.91 -25.14 -30.11
C LEU A 10 -10.27 -24.13 -29.02
N LEU A 11 -10.11 -24.56 -27.77
CA LEU A 11 -10.20 -23.75 -26.58
C LEU A 11 -9.07 -22.71 -26.68
N PHE A 12 -9.38 -21.52 -27.18
CA PHE A 12 -8.50 -20.37 -27.05
C PHE A 12 -8.36 -20.08 -25.56
N ALA A 13 -7.24 -20.49 -24.98
CA ALA A 13 -6.76 -19.95 -23.72
C ALA A 13 -6.42 -18.47 -23.96
N ALA A 14 -7.42 -17.59 -23.82
CA ALA A 14 -7.19 -16.16 -23.76
C ALA A 14 -6.47 -15.82 -22.45
N PRO A 15 -5.47 -14.92 -22.46
CA PRO A 15 -4.72 -14.56 -21.28
C PRO A 15 -5.60 -13.82 -20.27
N LEU A 16 -5.11 -13.73 -19.03
CA LEU A 16 -5.67 -12.95 -17.91
C LEU A 16 -5.75 -11.45 -18.25
N VAL A 17 -6.66 -11.07 -19.13
CA VAL A 17 -7.14 -9.70 -19.29
C VAL A 17 -8.46 -9.64 -18.54
N ALA A 18 -8.69 -8.56 -17.81
CA ALA A 18 -9.99 -8.25 -17.25
C ALA A 18 -11.07 -8.61 -18.28
N ARG A 19 -12.07 -9.41 -17.89
CA ARG A 19 -13.20 -9.60 -18.82
C ARG A 19 -13.77 -8.20 -19.02
N ALA A 20 -13.90 -7.76 -20.27
CA ALA A 20 -14.48 -6.45 -20.57
C ALA A 20 -15.83 -6.27 -19.83
N ASP A 21 -16.54 -7.39 -19.62
CA ASP A 21 -17.75 -7.51 -18.83
C ASP A 21 -17.58 -6.99 -17.39
N ASP A 22 -16.52 -7.39 -16.68
CA ASP A 22 -16.26 -6.98 -15.29
C ASP A 22 -16.02 -5.45 -15.19
N LEU A 23 -15.34 -4.86 -16.19
CA LEU A 23 -15.14 -3.41 -16.24
C LEU A 23 -16.46 -2.67 -16.48
N ILE A 24 -17.30 -3.19 -17.38
CA ILE A 24 -18.61 -2.61 -17.68
C ILE A 24 -19.52 -2.71 -16.44
N GLU A 25 -19.53 -3.86 -15.77
CA GLU A 25 -20.29 -4.09 -14.55
C GLU A 25 -19.89 -3.11 -13.44
N LEU A 26 -18.59 -2.94 -13.19
CA LEU A 26 -18.09 -1.97 -12.23
C LEU A 26 -18.51 -0.52 -12.56
N LEU A 27 -18.37 -0.11 -13.82
CA LEU A 27 -18.62 1.28 -14.20
C LEU A 27 -20.10 1.63 -14.25
N GLN A 28 -20.97 0.66 -14.57
CA GLN A 28 -22.41 0.88 -14.66
C GLN A 28 -23.14 0.63 -13.33
N GLN A 29 -22.78 -0.45 -12.64
CA GLN A 29 -23.56 -0.94 -11.50
C GLN A 29 -22.90 -0.66 -10.16
N ARG A 30 -21.60 -0.34 -10.13
CA ARG A 30 -20.80 -0.20 -8.89
C ARG A 30 -20.82 -1.45 -8.01
N ASN A 31 -21.22 -2.60 -8.55
CA ASN A 31 -21.35 -3.84 -7.81
C ASN A 31 -20.58 -4.91 -8.58
N CYS A 32 -19.36 -5.19 -8.13
CA CYS A 32 -18.43 -6.06 -8.84
C CYS A 32 -17.61 -6.91 -7.84
N PRO A 33 -18.27 -7.68 -6.94
CA PRO A 33 -17.55 -8.62 -6.09
C PRO A 33 -16.89 -9.69 -6.96
N ASP A 34 -15.69 -10.13 -6.59
CA ASP A 34 -14.88 -11.12 -7.33
C ASP A 34 -14.41 -10.72 -8.74
N CYS A 35 -14.65 -9.47 -9.14
CA CYS A 35 -14.30 -9.03 -10.49
C CYS A 35 -12.80 -9.11 -10.76
N ARG A 36 -12.44 -9.51 -11.98
CA ARG A 36 -11.06 -9.58 -12.44
C ARG A 36 -10.74 -8.31 -13.18
N LEU A 37 -10.06 -7.42 -12.47
CA LEU A 37 -9.73 -6.07 -12.88
C LEU A 37 -8.20 -5.86 -12.84
N ALA A 38 -7.42 -6.92 -13.03
CA ALA A 38 -5.98 -6.80 -13.10
C ALA A 38 -5.60 -5.94 -14.33
N ASP A 39 -4.58 -5.10 -14.16
CA ASP A 39 -4.04 -4.22 -15.21
C ASP A 39 -5.00 -3.16 -15.78
N VAL A 40 -6.21 -2.99 -15.23
CA VAL A 40 -7.16 -2.00 -15.76
C VAL A 40 -6.66 -0.58 -15.51
N ASP A 41 -7.00 0.32 -16.43
CA ASP A 41 -6.81 1.76 -16.24
C ASP A 41 -8.13 2.41 -15.81
N LEU A 42 -8.15 2.90 -14.58
CA LEU A 42 -9.26 3.54 -13.90
C LEU A 42 -8.80 4.87 -13.26
N VAL A 43 -7.78 5.52 -13.84
CA VAL A 43 -7.34 6.84 -13.40
C VAL A 43 -8.51 7.81 -13.41
N HIS A 44 -8.66 8.59 -12.32
CA HIS A 44 -9.79 9.49 -12.10
C HIS A 44 -11.18 8.87 -12.06
N ALA A 45 -11.31 7.53 -12.10
CA ALA A 45 -12.62 6.90 -12.07
C ALA A 45 -13.36 7.28 -10.79
N ASP A 46 -14.63 7.67 -10.94
CA ASP A 46 -15.55 7.72 -9.81
C ASP A 46 -15.99 6.29 -9.54
N LEU A 47 -15.67 5.75 -8.37
CA LEU A 47 -15.97 4.41 -7.88
C LEU A 47 -16.49 4.47 -6.43
N ARG A 48 -17.11 5.60 -6.06
CA ARG A 48 -17.68 5.79 -4.72
C ARG A 48 -18.74 4.72 -4.44
N ASP A 49 -18.72 4.24 -3.21
CA ASP A 49 -19.62 3.20 -2.68
C ASP A 49 -19.63 1.90 -3.50
N ALA A 50 -18.59 1.66 -4.32
CA ALA A 50 -18.51 0.45 -5.14
C ALA A 50 -18.24 -0.78 -4.28
N ASP A 51 -18.98 -1.87 -4.54
CA ASP A 51 -18.66 -3.20 -4.02
C ASP A 51 -17.57 -3.82 -4.91
N LEU A 52 -16.37 -3.92 -4.35
CA LEU A 52 -15.17 -4.51 -4.92
C LEU A 52 -14.63 -5.62 -4.00
N GLN A 53 -15.50 -6.23 -3.19
CA GLN A 53 -15.09 -7.32 -2.31
C GLN A 53 -14.42 -8.44 -3.11
N ARG A 54 -13.25 -8.90 -2.66
CA ARG A 54 -12.46 -9.98 -3.30
C ARG A 54 -12.04 -9.69 -4.75
N ALA A 55 -12.21 -8.47 -5.25
CA ALA A 55 -11.80 -8.09 -6.60
C ALA A 55 -10.28 -8.28 -6.79
N GLN A 56 -9.90 -8.72 -7.98
CA GLN A 56 -8.51 -8.91 -8.39
C GLN A 56 -8.05 -7.64 -9.12
N LEU A 57 -7.35 -6.74 -8.43
CA LEU A 57 -6.95 -5.41 -8.90
C LEU A 57 -5.43 -5.27 -9.08
N GLN A 58 -4.71 -6.40 -9.19
CA GLN A 58 -3.26 -6.41 -9.26
C GLN A 58 -2.78 -5.55 -10.43
N ARG A 59 -1.82 -4.67 -10.18
CA ARG A 59 -1.24 -3.74 -11.18
C ARG A 59 -2.26 -2.79 -11.83
N ALA A 60 -3.50 -2.71 -11.34
CA ALA A 60 -4.46 -1.73 -11.83
C ALA A 60 -3.97 -0.30 -11.56
N ASN A 61 -4.35 0.63 -12.42
CA ASN A 61 -4.07 2.04 -12.28
C ASN A 61 -5.33 2.78 -11.81
N LEU A 62 -5.40 3.06 -10.51
CA LEU A 62 -6.48 3.81 -9.83
C LEU A 62 -5.98 5.18 -9.36
N GLY A 63 -4.97 5.75 -10.04
CA GLY A 63 -4.42 7.05 -9.68
C GLY A 63 -5.50 8.12 -9.66
N GLN A 64 -5.59 8.87 -8.56
CA GLN A 64 -6.59 9.92 -8.35
C GLN A 64 -8.06 9.47 -8.50
N ALA A 65 -8.35 8.17 -8.43
CA ALA A 65 -9.71 7.65 -8.41
C ALA A 65 -10.45 8.06 -7.12
N ARG A 66 -11.79 8.11 -7.18
CA ARG A 66 -12.64 8.33 -6.02
C ARG A 66 -13.25 7.01 -5.57
N LEU A 67 -12.75 6.47 -4.47
CA LEU A 67 -13.19 5.22 -3.83
C LEU A 67 -13.80 5.52 -2.45
N ASP A 68 -14.35 6.72 -2.24
CA ASP A 68 -15.00 7.07 -0.97
C ASP A 68 -16.12 6.05 -0.68
N GLY A 69 -16.11 5.45 0.51
CA GLY A 69 -17.11 4.45 0.92
C GLY A 69 -17.03 3.09 0.22
N ALA A 70 -16.07 2.87 -0.69
CA ALA A 70 -15.97 1.60 -1.42
C ALA A 70 -15.66 0.42 -0.49
N ASP A 71 -16.24 -0.74 -0.79
CA ASP A 71 -15.96 -1.99 -0.10
C ASP A 71 -14.90 -2.78 -0.87
N LEU A 72 -13.67 -2.75 -0.38
CA LEU A 72 -12.48 -3.42 -0.95
C LEU A 72 -12.06 -4.63 -0.10
N ARG A 73 -12.95 -5.14 0.77
CA ARG A 73 -12.58 -6.22 1.68
C ARG A 73 -12.07 -7.43 0.91
N GLN A 74 -10.97 -8.02 1.40
CA GLN A 74 -10.34 -9.20 0.80
C GLN A 74 -9.90 -9.05 -0.67
N SER A 75 -9.84 -7.83 -1.21
CA SER A 75 -9.36 -7.57 -2.57
C SER A 75 -7.85 -7.78 -2.69
N ASN A 76 -7.39 -8.07 -3.90
CA ASN A 76 -5.96 -8.14 -4.21
C ASN A 76 -5.52 -6.84 -4.90
N LEU A 77 -4.83 -5.97 -4.16
CA LEU A 77 -4.34 -4.66 -4.62
C LEU A 77 -2.81 -4.66 -4.84
N GLN A 78 -2.21 -5.84 -5.06
CA GLN A 78 -0.77 -5.95 -5.25
C GLN A 78 -0.28 -5.09 -6.41
N PHE A 79 0.70 -4.23 -6.12
CA PHE A 79 1.28 -3.30 -7.09
C PHE A 79 0.29 -2.33 -7.76
N THR A 80 -0.89 -2.15 -7.18
CA THR A 80 -1.90 -1.18 -7.68
C THR A 80 -1.42 0.25 -7.45
N ASN A 81 -1.64 1.13 -8.43
CA ASN A 81 -1.42 2.56 -8.26
C ASN A 81 -2.68 3.22 -7.69
N LEU A 82 -2.65 3.66 -6.44
CA LEU A 82 -3.69 4.46 -5.77
C LEU A 82 -3.19 5.86 -5.43
N ARG A 83 -2.15 6.34 -6.11
CA ARG A 83 -1.52 7.62 -5.80
C ARG A 83 -2.54 8.75 -5.94
N GLY A 84 -2.70 9.53 -4.86
CA GLY A 84 -3.63 10.65 -4.81
C GLY A 84 -5.11 10.26 -4.86
N ALA A 85 -5.46 8.98 -4.75
CA ALA A 85 -6.85 8.53 -4.71
C ALA A 85 -7.54 8.96 -3.40
N SER A 86 -8.87 9.12 -3.45
CA SER A 86 -9.70 9.30 -2.26
C SER A 86 -10.25 7.95 -1.83
N LEU A 87 -9.93 7.49 -0.62
CA LEU A 87 -10.37 6.23 -0.02
C LEU A 87 -11.13 6.50 1.30
N ARG A 88 -11.76 7.68 1.40
CA ARG A 88 -12.39 8.12 2.65
C ARG A 88 -13.51 7.17 3.04
N GLY A 89 -13.45 6.61 4.24
CA GLY A 89 -14.44 5.65 4.71
C GLY A 89 -14.45 4.30 3.99
N ALA A 90 -13.51 4.04 3.08
CA ALA A 90 -13.43 2.76 2.37
C ALA A 90 -13.06 1.61 3.33
N ASP A 91 -13.54 0.40 3.04
CA ASP A 91 -13.21 -0.79 3.83
C ASP A 91 -12.21 -1.68 3.10
N LEU A 92 -10.95 -1.69 3.56
CA LEU A 92 -9.85 -2.44 2.98
C LEU A 92 -9.44 -3.65 3.85
N ARG A 93 -10.26 -4.05 4.83
CA ARG A 93 -9.92 -5.16 5.72
C ARG A 93 -9.74 -6.48 4.96
N GLY A 94 -8.68 -7.21 5.26
CA GLY A 94 -8.28 -8.43 4.57
C GLY A 94 -7.69 -8.23 3.17
N SER A 95 -7.55 -6.99 2.68
CA SER A 95 -6.95 -6.75 1.36
C SER A 95 -5.42 -6.90 1.36
N THR A 96 -4.86 -7.31 0.22
CA THR A 96 -3.40 -7.42 0.05
C THR A 96 -2.85 -6.15 -0.57
N LEU A 97 -2.08 -5.37 0.18
CA LEU A 97 -1.50 -4.07 -0.23
C LEU A 97 0.00 -4.11 -0.57
N TYR A 98 0.56 -5.30 -0.84
CA TYR A 98 1.98 -5.44 -1.16
C TYR A 98 2.36 -4.65 -2.41
N GLY A 99 3.29 -3.71 -2.28
CA GLY A 99 3.76 -2.85 -3.36
C GLY A 99 2.74 -1.80 -3.84
N THR A 100 1.60 -1.66 -3.18
CA THR A 100 0.57 -0.68 -3.56
C THR A 100 1.08 0.75 -3.33
N ASP A 101 0.87 1.63 -4.31
CA ASP A 101 1.22 3.04 -4.19
C ASP A 101 0.04 3.85 -3.64
N LEU A 102 0.07 4.15 -2.34
CA LEU A 102 -0.90 4.99 -1.63
C LEU A 102 -0.37 6.42 -1.41
N ARG A 103 0.73 6.82 -2.04
CA ARG A 103 1.32 8.14 -1.79
C ARG A 103 0.29 9.23 -2.10
N GLN A 104 0.20 10.21 -1.21
CA GLN A 104 -0.74 11.34 -1.33
C GLN A 104 -2.23 10.95 -1.31
N ALA A 105 -2.59 9.68 -1.07
CA ALA A 105 -3.99 9.27 -0.98
C ALA A 105 -4.66 9.80 0.31
N ASP A 106 -5.98 9.97 0.29
CA ASP A 106 -6.76 10.30 1.49
C ASP A 106 -7.44 9.03 2.03
N LEU A 107 -6.94 8.51 3.15
CA LEU A 107 -7.47 7.34 3.85
C LEU A 107 -8.30 7.73 5.09
N SER A 108 -8.82 8.97 5.14
CA SER A 108 -9.59 9.45 6.30
C SER A 108 -10.80 8.56 6.58
N GLY A 109 -10.80 7.90 7.73
CA GLY A 109 -11.86 6.98 8.13
C GLY A 109 -11.86 5.64 7.40
N ALA A 110 -10.86 5.35 6.58
CA ALA A 110 -10.71 4.04 5.95
C ALA A 110 -10.44 2.96 7.01
N GLN A 111 -11.00 1.78 6.80
CA GLN A 111 -10.80 0.61 7.66
C GLN A 111 -9.70 -0.26 7.06
N LEU A 112 -8.65 -0.52 7.84
CA LEU A 112 -7.47 -1.29 7.45
C LEU A 112 -7.13 -2.27 8.58
N ASP A 113 -6.55 -3.40 8.23
CA ASP A 113 -5.99 -4.31 9.23
C ASP A 113 -4.70 -3.73 9.82
N ASN A 114 -4.34 -4.17 11.03
CA ASN A 114 -3.05 -3.85 11.63
C ASN A 114 -1.91 -4.35 10.72
N GLY A 115 -0.94 -3.50 10.44
CA GLY A 115 0.20 -3.86 9.57
C GLY A 115 -0.13 -3.91 8.07
N ALA A 116 -1.35 -3.58 7.65
CA ALA A 116 -1.73 -3.58 6.23
C ALA A 116 -0.81 -2.69 5.36
N LEU A 117 -0.15 -1.71 5.97
CA LEU A 117 0.74 -0.75 5.29
C LEU A 117 2.24 -1.11 5.34
N GLU A 118 2.62 -2.26 5.91
CA GLU A 118 4.04 -2.68 6.07
C GLU A 118 4.82 -2.69 4.75
N GLN A 119 4.13 -3.10 3.68
CA GLN A 119 4.72 -3.33 2.38
C GLN A 119 4.14 -2.42 1.29
N ALA A 120 3.40 -1.37 1.69
CA ALA A 120 2.83 -0.37 0.79
C ALA A 120 3.63 0.94 0.82
N TYR A 121 3.52 1.74 -0.24
CA TYR A 121 4.08 3.09 -0.30
C TYR A 121 3.03 4.11 0.12
N TRP A 122 2.98 4.50 1.39
CA TRP A 122 1.94 5.39 1.92
C TRP A 122 2.47 6.79 2.29
N GLN A 123 3.68 7.15 1.87
CA GLN A 123 4.31 8.41 2.25
C GLN A 123 3.46 9.60 1.77
N GLY A 124 3.01 10.42 2.72
CA GLY A 124 2.19 11.60 2.44
C GLY A 124 0.69 11.31 2.30
N ALA A 125 0.28 10.05 2.49
CA ALA A 125 -1.12 9.74 2.65
C ALA A 125 -1.70 10.36 3.93
N GLN A 126 -2.95 10.78 3.86
CA GLN A 126 -3.68 11.46 4.93
C GLN A 126 -4.63 10.48 5.63
N GLY A 127 -5.06 10.80 6.85
CA GLY A 127 -6.11 10.05 7.54
C GLY A 127 -5.72 8.67 8.08
N ILE A 128 -4.46 8.23 7.95
CA ILE A 128 -3.98 6.97 8.53
C ILE A 128 -3.86 7.11 10.05
N SER A 129 -4.60 6.30 10.80
CA SER A 129 -4.51 6.23 12.26
C SER A 129 -3.18 5.61 12.72
N ALA A 130 -2.72 5.99 13.91
CA ALA A 130 -1.42 5.55 14.43
C ALA A 130 -1.34 4.01 14.59
N GLY A 131 -2.43 3.36 14.99
CA GLY A 131 -2.47 1.90 15.22
C GLY A 131 -2.36 1.05 13.96
N VAL A 132 -2.72 1.59 12.78
CA VAL A 132 -2.61 0.87 11.50
C VAL A 132 -1.15 0.79 11.04
N ARG A 133 -0.30 1.73 11.50
CA ARG A 133 1.11 1.77 11.15
C ARG A 133 1.91 0.88 12.11
N SER A 134 2.23 -0.32 11.67
CA SER A 134 3.21 -1.20 12.34
C SER A 134 4.56 -0.50 12.55
N HIS A 135 5.36 -1.03 13.47
CA HIS A 135 6.78 -0.64 13.61
C HIS A 135 7.52 -0.68 12.27
N ALA A 136 7.40 -1.79 11.53
CA ALA A 136 8.09 -1.98 10.24
C ALA A 136 7.69 -0.93 9.20
N ALA A 137 6.39 -0.65 9.04
CA ALA A 137 5.91 0.42 8.15
C ALA A 137 6.55 1.78 8.48
N LEU A 138 6.55 2.17 9.76
CA LEU A 138 7.12 3.44 10.23
C LEU A 138 8.63 3.50 10.02
N HIS A 139 9.33 2.43 10.37
CA HIS A 139 10.77 2.31 10.16
C HIS A 139 11.14 2.43 8.68
N ASN A 140 10.48 1.67 7.80
CA ASN A 140 10.72 1.72 6.34
C ASN A 140 10.47 3.12 5.79
N ALA A 141 9.37 3.77 6.19
CA ALA A 141 9.09 5.15 5.81
C ALA A 141 10.15 6.13 6.32
N GLY A 142 10.69 5.90 7.53
CA GLY A 142 11.79 6.67 8.11
C GLY A 142 13.08 6.55 7.30
N VAL A 143 13.45 5.33 6.91
CA VAL A 143 14.61 5.06 6.03
C VAL A 143 14.46 5.80 4.70
N THR A 144 13.32 5.66 4.03
CA THR A 144 13.05 6.37 2.77
C THR A 144 13.10 7.90 2.95
N ALA A 145 12.62 8.44 4.07
CA ALA A 145 12.71 9.87 4.34
C ALA A 145 14.18 10.32 4.51
N ALA A 146 15.01 9.55 5.21
CA ALA A 146 16.43 9.84 5.39
C ALA A 146 17.20 9.81 4.06
N GLU A 147 16.95 8.79 3.22
CA GLU A 147 17.54 8.67 1.87
C GLU A 147 17.20 9.87 0.98
N ASN A 148 16.01 10.44 1.13
CA ASN A 148 15.58 11.63 0.41
C ASN A 148 16.02 12.96 1.07
N GLY A 149 16.91 12.92 2.07
CA GLY A 149 17.40 14.10 2.79
C GLY A 149 16.36 14.78 3.71
N GLN A 150 15.22 14.12 3.98
CA GLN A 150 14.13 14.64 4.80
C GLN A 150 14.35 14.29 6.28
N TRP A 151 15.49 14.68 6.86
CA TRP A 151 15.93 14.26 8.20
C TRP A 151 14.92 14.46 9.32
N LYS A 152 14.27 15.64 9.35
CA LYS A 152 13.23 15.95 10.35
C LYS A 152 12.03 14.99 10.28
N ARG A 153 11.66 14.59 9.06
CA ARG A 153 10.57 13.63 8.83
C ARG A 153 11.01 12.23 9.24
N ALA A 154 12.23 11.84 8.91
CA ALA A 154 12.80 10.56 9.30
C ALA A 154 12.81 10.39 10.83
N GLU A 155 13.31 11.39 11.57
CA GLU A 155 13.31 11.40 13.04
C GLU A 155 11.91 11.22 13.63
N THR A 156 10.92 11.92 13.07
CA THR A 156 9.51 11.80 13.50
C THR A 156 8.98 10.37 13.29
N LEU A 157 9.32 9.76 12.15
CA LEU A 157 8.88 8.41 11.80
C LEU A 157 9.56 7.35 12.67
N PHE A 158 10.87 7.47 12.92
CA PHE A 158 11.59 6.56 13.81
C PHE A 158 11.10 6.66 15.26
N SER A 159 10.85 7.88 15.75
CA SER A 159 10.27 8.10 17.09
C SER A 159 8.89 7.46 17.22
N ALA A 160 8.06 7.58 16.18
CA ALA A 160 6.77 6.90 16.14
C ALA A 160 6.92 5.37 16.12
N ALA A 161 7.89 4.82 15.38
CA ALA A 161 8.14 3.37 15.33
C ALA A 161 8.51 2.80 16.71
N ILE A 162 9.33 3.51 17.47
CA ILE A 162 9.69 3.15 18.86
C ILE A 162 8.45 3.20 19.77
N THR A 163 7.53 4.13 19.54
CA THR A 163 6.30 4.24 20.35
C THR A 163 5.36 3.05 20.10
N VAL A 164 5.34 2.52 18.88
CA VAL A 164 4.50 1.36 18.51
C VAL A 164 5.04 0.06 19.12
N GLU A 165 6.36 -0.15 19.09
CA GLU A 165 7.04 -1.32 19.68
C GLU A 165 8.30 -0.88 20.44
N PRO A 166 8.18 -0.49 21.73
CA PRO A 166 9.29 0.01 22.54
C PRO A 166 10.44 -1.00 22.70
N GLU A 167 10.11 -2.29 22.77
CA GLU A 167 11.05 -3.40 22.92
C GLU A 167 12.01 -3.57 21.73
N ARG A 168 11.65 -3.06 20.54
CA ARG A 168 12.51 -3.09 19.35
C ARG A 168 13.45 -1.90 19.23
N ALA A 169 13.40 -0.94 20.16
CA ALA A 169 14.25 0.25 20.15
C ALA A 169 15.76 -0.07 20.16
N THR A 170 16.16 -1.25 20.66
CA THR A 170 17.56 -1.71 20.67
C THR A 170 18.11 -2.02 19.28
N GLU A 171 17.27 -2.36 18.29
CA GLU A 171 17.69 -2.62 16.91
C GLU A 171 18.18 -1.34 16.19
N LEU A 172 17.64 -0.17 16.56
CA LEU A 172 18.04 1.14 16.02
C LEU A 172 19.40 1.62 16.54
N GLY A 173 19.79 1.22 17.77
CA GLY A 173 21.08 1.56 18.36
C GLY A 173 22.28 1.00 17.59
N SER A 174 22.10 -0.12 16.88
CA SER A 174 23.13 -0.76 16.04
C SER A 174 23.25 -0.18 14.62
N ALA A 175 22.30 0.64 14.15
CA ALA A 175 22.28 1.17 12.78
C ALA A 175 22.97 2.56 12.63
N GLY A 176 23.53 3.12 13.70
CA GLY A 176 24.41 4.30 13.61
C GLY A 176 23.74 5.63 13.24
N VAL A 177 22.42 5.74 13.28
CA VAL A 177 21.71 7.02 13.07
C VAL A 177 21.67 7.80 14.39
N VAL A 178 22.83 8.26 14.84
CA VAL A 178 22.90 9.31 15.87
C VAL A 178 22.92 10.65 15.15
N PRO A 179 21.99 11.58 15.42
CA PRO A 179 22.10 12.93 14.88
C PRO A 179 23.36 13.56 15.46
N ARG A 180 24.37 13.82 14.60
CA ARG A 180 25.46 14.71 14.99
C ARG A 180 24.83 16.08 15.24
N ARG A 181 24.77 16.50 16.50
CA ARG A 181 24.56 17.90 16.87
C ARG A 181 25.70 18.70 16.24
N THR A 182 25.41 19.40 15.15
CA THR A 182 26.32 20.42 14.60
C THR A 182 26.32 21.60 15.56
N GLY A 183 27.27 21.59 16.49
CA GLY A 183 27.44 22.67 17.44
C GLY A 183 28.44 22.33 18.55
N GLU A 184 29.59 21.72 18.23
CA GLU A 184 30.73 21.73 19.15
C GLU A 184 32.05 21.54 18.39
N HIS A 185 32.94 22.49 18.60
CA HIS A 185 34.28 22.60 18.02
C HIS A 185 35.22 21.48 18.53
N GLN A 186 36.10 21.02 17.63
CA GLN A 186 37.42 20.42 17.90
C GLN A 186 37.55 19.45 19.10
N GLY A 187 37.56 18.15 18.80
CA GLY A 187 38.01 17.11 19.72
C GLY A 187 38.47 15.87 18.99
N ARG A 188 39.79 15.64 19.01
CA ARG A 188 40.53 14.46 18.54
C ARG A 188 39.82 13.15 18.93
N LEU A 189 39.52 12.28 17.95
CA LEU A 189 39.26 10.86 18.23
C LEU A 189 40.59 10.12 18.27
N GLN A 190 41.17 9.99 19.46
CA GLN A 190 42.02 8.85 19.80
C GLN A 190 41.09 7.73 20.27
N GLY A 191 41.38 6.50 19.84
CA GLY A 191 40.47 5.37 19.97
C GLY A 191 40.49 4.66 21.33
N SER A 192 39.93 3.44 21.27
CA SER A 192 40.03 2.31 22.19
C SER A 192 39.14 2.25 23.43
N GLY A 193 38.49 1.08 23.56
CA GLY A 193 37.94 0.50 24.79
C GLY A 193 36.46 0.79 25.03
N LEU A 194 35.62 -0.10 25.54
CA LEU A 194 35.75 -1.47 26.03
C LEU A 194 34.30 -1.88 26.36
N CYS A 195 33.86 -3.07 25.92
CA CYS A 195 32.66 -3.69 26.48
C CYS A 195 32.93 -4.14 27.92
N ARG A 196 32.08 -3.71 28.85
CA ARG A 196 31.64 -4.47 30.03
C ARG A 196 30.20 -4.11 30.36
#